data_AF-A0A520IZ43-F1
#
_entry.id   AF-A0A520IZ43-F1
#
_cell.length_a   1.000
_cell.length_b   1.000
_cell.length_c   1.000
_cell.angle_alpha   90.00
_cell.angle_beta   90.00
_cell.angle_gamma   90.00
#
_symmetry.space_group_name_H-M   'P 1'
#
loop_
_entity.id
_entity.type
_entity.pdbx_description
1 polymer ?
#
loop_
_entity_poly.entity_id
_entity_poly.type
_entity_poly.pdbx_seq_one_letter_code
_entity_poly.pdbx_strand_id
1 'polypeptide(L)'
;DLPTDETADANTAVLTGGAGISVIVQFDTPAAANVSSTEAALRAIPGVRSAATTSLALGGVSLMRVAYDGDPAALKTALEARGYQVFGSGQTIRIRRVAQLLPPDLPADNATTG
;
A
#
# COMPACT_ATOMS: atom_id res chain seq x y z
N ASP A 1 -1.93 44.05 -1.02
CA ASP A 1 -0.69 43.29 -0.82
C ASP A 1 -1.10 41.86 -0.49
N LEU A 2 -0.82 40.92 -1.38
CA LEU A 2 -1.05 39.47 -1.20
C LEU A 2 0.29 38.87 -0.75
N PRO A 3 0.31 37.79 0.06
CA PRO A 3 -0.13 36.52 -0.50
C PRO A 3 -1.00 35.66 0.41
N THR A 4 -1.93 34.99 -0.25
CA THR A 4 -2.65 33.81 0.16
C THR A 4 -1.68 32.69 0.56
N ASP A 5 -1.51 32.46 1.86
CA ASP A 5 -0.94 31.22 2.38
C ASP A 5 -2.05 30.14 2.40
N GLU A 6 -2.44 29.69 1.20
CA GLU A 6 -3.19 28.43 1.03
C GLU A 6 -2.19 27.33 0.69
N THR A 7 -1.26 27.08 1.62
CA THR A 7 -0.37 25.93 1.53
C THR A 7 -0.79 24.94 2.61
N ALA A 8 -1.33 23.80 2.17
CA ALA A 8 -1.50 22.55 2.92
C ALA A 8 -2.84 22.25 3.62
N ASP A 9 -3.96 22.28 2.88
CA ASP A 9 -5.11 21.42 3.21
C ASP A 9 -5.49 20.45 2.09
N ALA A 10 -4.52 20.12 1.22
CA ALA A 10 -4.63 19.02 0.27
C ALA A 10 -4.77 17.63 0.96
N ASN A 11 -4.63 17.55 2.29
CA ASN A 11 -4.86 16.31 3.04
C ASN A 11 -6.35 16.08 3.39
N THR A 12 -7.18 17.13 3.40
CA THR A 12 -8.60 17.04 3.78
C THR A 12 -9.52 16.74 2.59
N ALA A 13 -9.04 16.96 1.36
CA ALA A 13 -9.83 16.83 0.13
C ALA A 13 -9.73 15.44 -0.55
N VAL A 14 -9.84 14.34 0.19
CA VAL A 14 -10.15 13.01 -0.40
C VAL A 14 -11.13 12.21 0.45
N LEU A 15 -12.13 12.87 1.02
CA LEU A 15 -13.27 12.22 1.67
C LEU A 15 -14.46 12.04 0.71
N THR A 16 -14.23 11.90 -0.60
CA THR A 16 -15.24 11.32 -1.49
C THR A 16 -15.02 9.82 -1.51
N GLY A 17 -15.42 9.17 -0.42
CA GLY A 17 -15.60 7.73 -0.35
C GLY A 17 -16.68 7.31 -1.35
N GLY A 18 -16.28 7.17 -2.61
CA GLY A 18 -17.06 6.42 -3.60
C GLY A 18 -17.32 5.02 -3.04
N ALA A 19 -18.52 4.49 -3.31
CA ALA A 19 -18.96 3.17 -2.86
C ALA A 19 -17.84 2.14 -3.02
N GLY A 20 -17.24 1.74 -1.90
CA GLY A 20 -16.08 0.87 -1.85
C GLY A 20 -15.88 0.37 -0.43
N ILE A 21 -15.31 -0.81 -0.28
CA ILE A 21 -15.06 -1.41 1.03
C ILE A 21 -13.89 -0.68 1.73
N SER A 22 -14.03 -0.44 3.03
CA SER A 22 -13.02 0.25 3.82
C SER A 22 -12.11 -0.75 4.54
N VAL A 23 -10.97 -1.11 3.95
CA VAL A 23 -10.02 -2.07 4.51
C VAL A 23 -9.06 -1.39 5.48
N ILE A 24 -8.93 -1.92 6.68
CA ILE A 24 -7.92 -1.52 7.68
C ILE A 24 -6.66 -2.35 7.46
N VAL A 25 -5.61 -1.66 7.04
CA VAL A 25 -4.29 -2.24 6.80
C VAL A 25 -3.38 -1.88 7.98
N GLN A 26 -3.01 -2.89 8.76
CA GLN A 26 -2.02 -2.74 9.82
C GLN A 26 -0.64 -3.03 9.24
N PHE A 27 0.31 -2.14 9.39
CA PHE A 27 1.65 -2.37 8.87
C PHE A 27 2.70 -2.01 9.91
N ASP A 28 3.72 -2.86 9.99
CA ASP A 28 4.87 -2.65 10.85
C ASP A 28 5.66 -1.46 10.29
N THR A 29 5.77 -0.37 11.06
CA THR A 29 6.36 0.88 10.55
C THR A 29 7.65 1.17 11.30
N PRO A 30 8.78 0.56 10.90
CA PRO A 30 10.06 0.87 11.53
C PRO A 30 10.56 2.29 11.16
N ALA A 31 10.01 2.93 10.12
CA ALA A 31 10.38 4.29 9.69
C ALA A 31 9.28 4.98 8.87
N ALA A 32 9.18 6.31 8.93
CA ALA A 32 8.21 7.12 8.17
C ALA A 32 8.32 6.96 6.64
N ALA A 33 9.53 6.73 6.11
CA ALA A 33 9.75 6.47 4.68
C ALA A 33 8.99 5.22 4.17
N ASN A 34 8.76 4.23 5.04
CA ASN A 34 7.97 3.05 4.68
C ASN A 34 6.47 3.36 4.53
N VAL A 35 5.96 4.39 5.22
CA VAL A 35 4.56 4.82 5.12
C VAL A 35 4.28 5.34 3.72
N SER A 36 5.03 6.35 3.27
CA SER A 36 4.85 6.97 1.95
C SER A 36 5.04 5.97 0.81
N SER A 37 6.01 5.06 0.92
CA SER A 37 6.22 4.00 -0.08
C SER A 37 5.06 2.99 -0.10
N THR A 38 4.49 2.65 1.06
CA THR A 38 3.36 1.72 1.15
C THR A 38 2.07 2.36 0.66
N GLU A 39 1.84 3.63 0.99
CA GLU A 39 0.71 4.41 0.49
C GLU A 39 0.74 4.53 -1.04
N ALA A 40 1.91 4.84 -1.61
CA ALA A 40 2.12 4.87 -3.06
C ALA A 40 1.91 3.48 -3.70
N ALA A 41 2.39 2.41 -3.06
CA ALA A 41 2.18 1.05 -3.54
C ALA A 41 0.71 0.65 -3.54
N LEU A 42 -0.04 1.00 -2.50
CA LEU A 42 -1.48 0.77 -2.39
C LEU A 42 -2.27 1.60 -3.42
N ARG A 43 -2.00 2.90 -3.58
CA ARG A 43 -2.66 3.72 -4.61
C ARG A 43 -2.40 3.24 -6.03
N ALA A 44 -1.30 2.53 -6.25
CA ALA A 44 -0.98 1.95 -7.55
C ALA A 44 -1.68 0.60 -7.80
N ILE A 45 -2.45 0.06 -6.85
CA ILE A 45 -3.29 -1.13 -7.05
C ILE A 45 -4.58 -0.71 -7.77
N PRO A 46 -4.93 -1.36 -8.90
CA PRO A 46 -6.19 -1.09 -9.59
C PRO A 46 -7.37 -1.38 -8.66
N GLY A 47 -8.31 -0.43 -8.55
CA GLY A 47 -9.45 -0.50 -7.63
C GLY A 47 -9.23 0.23 -6.30
N VAL A 48 -8.01 0.63 -5.94
CA VAL A 48 -7.79 1.49 -4.77
C VAL A 48 -8.25 2.91 -5.07
N ARG A 49 -9.27 3.36 -4.35
CA ARG A 49 -9.84 4.70 -4.44
C ARG A 49 -9.06 5.71 -3.59
N SER A 50 -8.76 5.31 -2.36
CA SER A 50 -8.04 6.13 -1.39
C SER A 50 -7.19 5.25 -0.48
N ALA A 51 -6.02 5.73 -0.08
CA ALA A 51 -5.20 5.14 0.96
C ALA A 51 -4.77 6.28 1.88
N ALA A 52 -5.18 6.23 3.15
CA ALA A 52 -4.90 7.29 4.12
C ALA A 52 -4.45 6.66 5.44
N THR A 53 -3.31 7.11 5.96
CA THR A 53 -2.81 6.67 7.27
C THR A 53 -3.66 7.29 8.37
N THR A 54 -4.42 6.47 9.09
CA THR A 54 -5.35 6.93 10.13
C THR A 54 -4.69 7.02 11.50
N SER A 55 -3.60 6.28 11.74
CA SER A 55 -2.86 6.34 12.99
C SER A 55 -1.41 5.92 12.79
N LEU A 56 -0.48 6.82 13.14
CA LEU A 56 0.95 6.57 13.16
C LEU A 56 1.35 6.30 14.61
N ALA A 57 2.00 5.16 14.86
CA ALA A 57 2.62 4.82 16.15
C ALA A 57 1.68 4.46 17.31
N LEU A 58 0.77 3.50 17.11
CA LEU A 58 0.25 2.69 18.24
C LEU A 58 1.23 1.55 18.50
N GLY A 59 2.25 1.78 19.33
CA GLY A 59 3.16 0.72 19.80
C GLY A 59 4.02 0.06 18.72
N GLY A 60 4.40 0.79 17.66
CA GLY A 60 5.25 0.29 16.56
C GLY A 60 4.49 -0.18 15.31
N VAL A 61 3.15 -0.22 15.36
CA VAL A 61 2.29 -0.56 14.23
C VAL A 61 1.47 0.66 13.81
N SER A 62 1.41 0.91 12.49
CA SER A 62 0.57 1.96 11.93
C SER A 62 -0.66 1.37 11.26
N LEU A 63 -1.75 2.14 11.30
CA LEU A 63 -3.03 1.79 10.69
C LEU A 63 -3.29 2.68 9.48
N MET A 64 -3.51 2.07 8.33
CA MET A 64 -3.91 2.74 7.10
C MET A 64 -5.30 2.28 6.71
N ARG A 65 -6.21 3.23 6.48
CA ARG A 65 -7.52 2.95 5.90
C ARG A 65 -7.41 3.05 4.38
N VAL A 66 -7.82 1.99 3.71
CA VAL A 66 -7.84 1.89 2.26
C VAL A 66 -9.28 1.74 1.80
N ALA A 67 -9.75 2.65 0.95
CA ALA A 67 -11.01 2.50 0.23
C ALA A 67 -10.72 1.72 -1.05
N TYR A 68 -11.30 0.52 -1.17
CA TYR A 68 -11.13 -0.34 -2.33
C TYR A 68 -12.48 -0.61 -2.99
N ASP A 69 -12.55 -0.39 -4.29
CA ASP A 69 -13.71 -0.69 -5.12
C ASP A 69 -13.58 -2.13 -5.65
N GLY A 70 -14.08 -3.09 -4.87
CA GLY A 70 -14.05 -4.50 -5.24
C GLY A 70 -13.92 -5.47 -4.06
N ASP A 71 -13.47 -6.69 -4.35
CA ASP A 71 -13.32 -7.77 -3.38
C ASP A 71 -12.00 -7.70 -2.57
N PRO A 72 -12.03 -7.89 -1.24
CA PRO A 72 -10.81 -7.79 -0.41
C PRO A 72 -9.80 -8.91 -0.70
N ALA A 73 -10.21 -10.07 -1.23
CA ALA A 73 -9.28 -11.11 -1.64
C ALA A 73 -8.47 -10.69 -2.88
N ALA A 74 -9.06 -9.95 -3.81
CA ALA A 74 -8.33 -9.39 -4.95
C ALA A 74 -7.26 -8.38 -4.52
N LEU A 75 -7.59 -7.52 -3.55
CA LEU A 75 -6.62 -6.60 -2.93
C LEU A 75 -5.45 -7.37 -2.29
N LYS A 76 -5.75 -8.46 -1.57
CA LYS A 76 -4.73 -9.32 -0.97
C LYS A 76 -3.80 -9.92 -2.03
N THR A 77 -4.34 -10.50 -3.10
CA THR A 77 -3.52 -11.04 -4.19
C THR A 77 -2.64 -9.97 -4.84
N ALA A 78 -3.17 -8.76 -5.04
CA ALA A 78 -2.39 -7.65 -5.59
C ALA A 78 -1.24 -7.21 -4.66
N LEU A 79 -1.47 -7.19 -3.34
CA LEU A 79 -0.44 -6.92 -2.35
C LEU A 79 0.64 -8.01 -2.32
N GLU A 80 0.24 -9.28 -2.38
CA GLU A 80 1.16 -10.42 -2.44
C GLU A 80 2.03 -10.39 -3.70
N ALA A 81 1.44 -10.06 -4.86
CA ALA A 81 2.18 -9.87 -6.12
C ALA A 81 3.23 -8.74 -6.05
N ARG A 82 3.05 -7.76 -5.15
CA ARG A 82 4.03 -6.70 -4.88
C ARG A 82 5.10 -7.07 -3.86
N GLY A 83 5.08 -8.30 -3.33
CA GLY A 83 6.01 -8.77 -2.31
C GLY A 83 5.63 -8.36 -0.89
N TYR A 84 4.36 -8.10 -0.61
CA TYR A 84 3.86 -7.97 0.76
C TYR A 84 3.31 -9.31 1.24
N GLN A 85 3.69 -9.72 2.44
CA GLN A 85 2.99 -10.77 3.16
C GLN A 85 1.74 -10.19 3.81
N VAL A 86 0.57 -10.72 3.47
CA VAL A 86 -0.72 -10.31 4.02
C VAL A 86 -1.21 -11.35 5.03
N PHE A 87 -1.39 -10.93 6.27
CA PHE A 87 -1.92 -11.72 7.38
C PHE A 87 -3.35 -11.28 7.70
N GLY A 88 -4.20 -12.24 8.05
CA GLY A 88 -5.63 -11.98 8.30
C GLY A 88 -6.47 -12.05 7.01
N SER A 89 -7.75 -11.74 7.16
CA SER A 89 -8.77 -11.93 6.13
C SER A 89 -9.95 -10.98 6.33
N GLY A 90 -10.61 -10.61 5.23
CA GLY A 90 -11.73 -9.69 5.23
C GLY A 90 -11.27 -8.24 5.22
N GLN A 91 -11.82 -7.44 6.13
CA GLN A 91 -11.69 -5.99 6.10
C GLN A 91 -10.60 -5.43 7.04
N THR A 92 -9.95 -6.30 7.83
CA THR A 92 -8.77 -5.94 8.64
C THR A 92 -7.65 -6.92 8.33
N ILE A 93 -6.57 -6.42 7.74
CA ILE A 93 -5.41 -7.21 7.33
C ILE A 93 -4.14 -6.58 7.86
N ARG A 94 -3.14 -7.40 8.18
CA ARG A 94 -1.80 -6.93 8.52
C ARG A 94 -0.86 -7.22 7.37
N ILE A 95 -0.15 -6.21 6.88
CA ILE A 95 0.86 -6.39 5.83
C ILE A 95 2.26 -6.28 6.42
N ARG A 96 3.17 -7.09 5.90
CA ARG A 96 4.60 -6.99 6.15
C ARG A 96 5.34 -7.05 4.83
N ARG A 97 6.28 -6.13 4.62
CA ARG A 97 7.13 -6.18 3.44
C ARG A 97 8.10 -7.33 3.64
N VAL A 98 8.05 -8.34 2.77
CA VAL A 98 9.22 -9.21 2.62
C VAL A 98 10.15 -8.49 1.68
N ALA A 99 11.41 -8.31 2.08
CA ALA A 99 12.45 -8.12 1.10
C ALA A 99 12.40 -9.38 0.24
N GLN A 100 11.76 -9.26 -0.93
CA GLN A 100 11.82 -10.27 -1.97
C GLN A 100 13.31 -10.62 -2.15
N LEU A 101 13.70 -11.78 -1.63
CA LEU A 101 14.96 -12.40 -2.01
C LEU A 101 14.80 -12.65 -3.51
N LEU A 102 15.43 -11.82 -4.34
CA LEU A 102 15.49 -12.06 -5.77
C LEU A 102 15.98 -13.49 -5.99
N PRO A 103 15.28 -14.36 -6.72
CA PRO A 103 15.97 -15.36 -7.51
C PRO A 103 16.74 -14.59 -8.59
N PRO A 104 18.07 -14.69 -8.69
CA PRO A 104 18.76 -14.29 -9.91
C PRO A 104 18.27 -15.24 -11.01
N ASP A 105 17.38 -14.76 -11.88
CA ASP A 105 17.15 -15.41 -13.15
C ASP A 105 18.44 -15.23 -13.97
N LEU A 106 19.19 -16.33 -14.06
CA LEU A 106 20.37 -16.48 -14.88
C LEU A 106 19.96 -16.24 -16.35
N PRO A 107 20.56 -15.30 -17.08
CA PRO A 107 20.34 -15.22 -18.53
C PRO A 107 20.74 -16.55 -19.20
N ALA A 108 19.99 -16.89 -20.24
CA ALA A 108 20.06 -18.14 -20.97
C ALA A 108 21.38 -18.30 -21.77
N ASP A 109 22.35 -19.03 -21.23
CA ASP A 109 23.59 -19.37 -21.94
C ASP A 109 23.56 -20.83 -22.42
N ASN A 110 23.01 -21.08 -23.63
CA ASN A 110 23.38 -22.25 -24.43
C ASN A 110 23.04 -22.07 -25.93
N ALA A 111 23.40 -20.92 -26.49
CA ALA A 111 23.50 -20.73 -27.93
C ALA A 111 24.98 -20.66 -28.34
N THR A 112 25.62 -21.82 -28.49
CA THR A 112 26.82 -21.97 -29.33
C THR A 112 26.81 -23.36 -29.94
N THR A 113 26.03 -23.51 -31.01
CA THR A 113 26.35 -24.51 -32.05
C THR A 113 27.54 -23.93 -32.81
N GLY A 114 28.68 -24.61 -32.67
CA GLY A 114 29.83 -24.47 -33.56
C GLY A 114 29.68 -25.32 -34.81
#